data_AF-A0A1I2HM96-F1
#
_entry.id   AF-A0A1I2HM96-F1
#
_cell.length_a   1.000
_cell.length_b   1.000
_cell.length_c   1.000
_cell.angle_alpha   90.00
_cell.angle_beta   90.00
_cell.angle_gamma   90.00
#
_symmetry.space_group_name_H-M   'P 1'
#
loop_
_entity.id
_entity.type
_entity.pdbx_description
1 polymer ?
#
loop_
_entity_poly.entity_id
_entity_poly.type
_entity_poly.pdbx_seq_one_letter_code
_entity_poly.pdbx_strand_id
1 'polypeptide(L)'
;MKRPFEFVMDTFFEGLDNLKENQRLNFNNSEKFMIWVVGFSIGGLSIIVTNLAKFSNSFDHCTIKTILILLSISIISGILYRWFFYIYQTLYQNIEFYLQGAFSRQQIMEVNPDDISNENDIKEVIRRLKIDYDDDVSHVLDEYAKLTEEGKLIVLNDLKARYEIIAQGAKREFEFAMNYAKDTFKEAFGLSDKAADKMFQPTSSKKFRIFGFLTSISFLLSCLSFITVVIILCIKY
;
A
#
# COMPACT_ATOMS: atom_id res chain seq x y z
N MET A 1 -11.63 -6.96 23.49
CA MET A 1 -11.34 -6.48 22.12
C MET A 1 -10.46 -5.26 22.17
N LYS A 2 -9.73 -4.97 21.08
CA LYS A 2 -8.98 -3.72 20.98
C LYS A 2 -9.90 -2.56 20.67
N ARG A 3 -9.56 -1.38 21.17
CA ARG A 3 -10.26 -0.16 20.78
C ARG A 3 -9.97 0.16 19.31
N PRO A 4 -10.92 0.77 18.58
CA PRO A 4 -10.71 1.16 17.19
C PRO A 4 -9.46 2.02 16.98
N PHE A 5 -9.12 2.89 17.95
CA PHE A 5 -7.91 3.70 17.89
C PHE A 5 -6.62 2.87 17.95
N GLU A 6 -6.54 1.92 18.88
CA GLU A 6 -5.38 1.03 19.05
C GLU A 6 -5.18 0.15 17.82
N PHE A 7 -6.27 -0.36 17.27
CA PHE A 7 -6.27 -1.13 16.03
C PHE A 7 -5.66 -0.33 14.87
N VAL A 8 -6.11 0.92 14.68
CA VAL A 8 -5.61 1.79 13.63
C VAL A 8 -4.11 2.01 13.84
N MET A 9 -3.69 2.38 15.05
CA MET A 9 -2.28 2.62 15.34
C MET A 9 -1.39 1.39 15.10
N ASP A 10 -1.79 0.22 15.61
CA ASP A 10 -1.01 -1.01 15.47
C ASP A 10 -0.90 -1.44 14.00
N THR A 11 -1.99 -1.30 13.24
CA THR A 11 -2.00 -1.58 11.80
C THR A 11 -1.04 -0.66 11.05
N PHE A 12 -1.01 0.63 11.39
CA PHE A 12 -0.07 1.58 10.79
C PHE A 12 1.38 1.27 11.17
N PHE A 13 1.65 0.88 12.42
CA PHE A 13 2.99 0.50 12.87
C PHE A 13 3.49 -0.80 12.21
N GLU A 14 2.69 -1.87 12.23
CA GLU A 14 3.04 -3.15 11.57
C GLU A 14 3.20 -2.97 10.05
N GLY A 15 2.36 -2.12 9.44
CA GLY A 15 2.47 -1.77 8.03
C GLY A 15 3.79 -1.05 7.71
N LEU A 16 4.25 -0.15 8.58
CA LEU A 16 5.53 0.55 8.39
C LEU A 16 6.74 -0.38 8.43
N ASP A 17 6.76 -1.37 9.33
CA ASP A 17 7.87 -2.32 9.44
C ASP A 17 7.96 -3.25 8.22
N ASN A 18 6.82 -3.80 7.79
CA ASN A 18 6.74 -4.61 6.57
C ASN A 18 7.14 -3.80 5.32
N LEU A 19 6.71 -2.55 5.26
CA LEU A 19 7.03 -1.65 4.16
C LEU A 19 8.53 -1.35 4.09
N LYS A 20 9.17 -1.15 5.25
CA LYS A 20 10.62 -0.96 5.36
C LYS A 20 11.39 -2.19 4.90
N GLU A 21 10.93 -3.40 5.24
CA GLU A 21 11.58 -4.64 4.82
C GLU A 21 11.41 -4.91 3.32
N ASN A 22 10.20 -4.74 2.78
CA ASN A 22 9.91 -4.87 1.36
C ASN A 22 10.70 -3.86 0.50
N GLN A 23 10.81 -2.60 0.96
CA GLN A 23 11.68 -1.60 0.33
C GLN A 23 13.16 -1.98 0.43
N ARG A 24 13.60 -2.58 1.53
CA ARG A 24 15.01 -2.92 1.69
C ARG A 24 15.45 -4.08 0.78
N LEU A 25 14.59 -5.07 0.55
CA LEU A 25 14.96 -6.29 -0.19
C LEU A 25 14.77 -6.16 -1.70
N ASN A 26 13.56 -5.84 -2.15
CA ASN A 26 13.22 -5.89 -3.58
C ASN A 26 13.68 -4.63 -4.33
N PHE A 27 13.51 -3.46 -3.72
CA PHE A 27 13.89 -2.19 -4.32
C PHE A 27 15.42 -2.05 -4.40
N ASN A 28 16.14 -2.38 -3.33
CA ASN A 28 17.60 -2.26 -3.31
C ASN A 28 18.28 -3.14 -4.37
N ASN A 29 17.80 -4.37 -4.57
CA ASN A 29 18.40 -5.29 -5.54
C ASN A 29 18.15 -4.84 -6.99
N SER A 30 16.91 -4.48 -7.32
CA SER A 30 16.57 -4.05 -8.68
C SER A 30 17.16 -2.69 -9.02
N GLU A 31 17.21 -1.76 -8.06
CA GLU A 31 17.79 -0.43 -8.26
C GLU A 31 19.31 -0.50 -8.44
N LYS A 32 20.02 -1.27 -7.61
CA LYS A 32 21.47 -1.48 -7.74
C LYS A 32 21.85 -2.01 -9.12
N PHE A 33 21.08 -2.98 -9.62
CA PHE A 33 21.30 -3.53 -10.94
C PHE A 33 21.09 -2.47 -12.04
N MET A 34 20.02 -1.68 -11.96
CA MET A 34 19.76 -0.63 -12.94
C MET A 34 20.82 0.49 -12.89
N ILE A 35 21.28 0.88 -11.70
CA ILE A 35 22.39 1.83 -11.52
C ILE A 35 23.64 1.34 -12.23
N TRP A 36 23.94 0.04 -12.10
CA TRP A 36 25.07 -0.58 -12.78
C TRP A 36 24.91 -0.47 -14.29
N VAL A 37 23.79 -0.92 -14.86
CA VAL A 37 23.53 -0.83 -16.31
C VAL A 37 23.65 0.60 -16.84
N VAL A 38 23.02 1.58 -16.18
CA VAL A 38 23.10 2.99 -16.60
C VAL A 38 24.52 3.54 -16.45
N GLY A 39 25.22 3.21 -15.36
CA GLY A 39 26.60 3.63 -15.11
C GLY A 39 27.58 3.10 -16.15
N PHE A 40 27.48 1.82 -16.52
CA PHE A 40 28.26 1.24 -17.60
C PHE A 40 27.91 1.85 -18.96
N SER A 41 26.63 2.15 -19.21
CA SER A 41 26.22 2.81 -20.45
C SER A 41 26.80 4.22 -20.58
N ILE A 42 26.82 5.01 -19.50
CA ILE A 42 27.45 6.34 -19.47
C ILE A 42 28.97 6.23 -19.66
N GLY A 43 29.62 5.30 -18.95
CA GLY A 43 31.06 5.07 -19.08
C GLY A 43 31.46 4.65 -20.49
N GLY A 44 30.71 3.73 -21.10
CA GLY A 44 30.91 3.30 -22.48
C GLY A 44 30.75 4.45 -23.47
N LEU A 45 29.72 5.27 -23.31
CA LEU A 45 29.51 6.48 -24.12
C LEU A 45 30.70 7.44 -24.01
N SER A 46 31.15 7.72 -22.79
CA SER A 46 32.29 8.61 -22.56
C SER A 46 33.56 8.10 -23.23
N ILE A 47 33.88 6.81 -23.11
CA ILE A 47 35.09 6.23 -23.71
C ILE A 47 35.06 6.33 -25.23
N ILE A 48 33.90 6.02 -25.84
CA ILE A 48 33.73 6.07 -27.31
C ILE A 48 33.86 7.50 -27.81
N VAL A 49 33.26 8.48 -27.12
CA VAL A 49 33.33 9.90 -27.50
C VAL A 49 34.75 10.44 -27.33
N THR A 50 35.43 10.15 -26.22
CA THR A 50 36.81 10.62 -25.97
C THR A 50 37.82 10.02 -26.94
N ASN A 51 37.60 8.78 -27.42
CA ASN A 51 38.52 8.09 -28.34
C ASN A 51 37.93 7.88 -29.74
N LEU A 52 37.08 8.80 -30.20
CA LEU A 52 36.32 8.65 -31.45
C LEU A 52 37.21 8.33 -32.66
N ALA A 53 38.37 8.96 -32.77
CA ALA A 53 39.32 8.74 -33.87
C ALA A 53 39.88 7.30 -33.90
N LYS A 54 40.15 6.70 -32.74
CA LYS A 54 40.63 5.31 -32.64
C LYS A 54 39.50 4.31 -32.95
N PHE A 55 38.29 4.62 -32.47
CA PHE A 55 37.10 3.80 -32.76
C PHE A 55 36.72 3.84 -34.24
N SER A 56 36.79 5.01 -34.89
CA SER A 56 36.50 5.18 -36.32
C SER A 56 37.47 4.42 -37.23
N ASN A 57 38.67 4.09 -36.75
CA ASN A 57 39.63 3.28 -37.49
C ASN A 57 39.38 1.77 -37.33
N SER A 58 38.72 1.36 -36.24
CA SER A 58 38.52 -0.06 -35.91
C SER A 58 37.12 -0.56 -36.26
N PHE A 59 36.13 0.35 -36.31
CA PHE A 59 34.74 0.02 -36.57
C PHE A 59 34.16 0.91 -37.67
N ASP A 60 33.29 0.33 -38.48
CA ASP A 60 32.52 1.07 -39.48
C ASP A 60 31.61 2.11 -38.80
N HIS A 61 31.42 3.25 -39.48
CA HIS A 61 30.66 4.40 -38.98
C HIS A 61 29.22 4.00 -38.58
N CYS A 62 28.58 3.10 -39.35
CA CYS A 62 27.23 2.62 -39.05
C CYS A 62 27.17 1.89 -37.70
N THR A 63 28.22 1.14 -37.37
CA THR A 63 28.33 0.38 -36.11
C THR A 63 28.47 1.32 -34.92
N ILE A 64 29.35 2.32 -35.03
CA ILE A 64 29.58 3.32 -33.98
C ILE A 64 28.28 4.10 -33.69
N LYS A 65 27.59 4.53 -34.75
CA LYS A 65 26.31 5.24 -34.62
C LYS A 65 25.25 4.39 -33.92
N THR A 66 25.17 3.11 -34.26
CA THR A 66 24.21 2.17 -33.66
C THR A 66 24.51 1.97 -32.17
N ILE A 67 25.78 1.79 -31.79
CA ILE A 67 26.19 1.66 -30.39
C ILE A 67 25.83 2.91 -29.59
N LEU A 68 26.13 4.11 -30.10
CA LEU A 68 25.82 5.38 -29.42
C LEU A 68 24.31 5.56 -29.19
N ILE A 69 23.49 5.20 -30.18
CA ILE A 69 22.02 5.25 -30.06
C ILE A 69 21.54 4.25 -29.00
N LEU A 70 22.01 3.01 -29.02
CA LEU A 70 21.60 1.98 -28.06
C LEU A 70 22.01 2.34 -26.63
N LEU A 71 23.21 2.88 -26.42
CA LEU A 71 23.66 3.36 -25.11
C LEU A 71 22.79 4.52 -24.61
N SER A 72 22.42 5.45 -25.50
CA SER A 72 21.52 6.57 -25.16
C SER A 72 20.11 6.08 -24.79
N ILE A 73 19.57 5.11 -25.54
CA ILE A 73 18.27 4.48 -25.24
C ILE A 73 18.32 3.77 -23.88
N SER A 74 19.42 3.07 -23.57
CA SER A 74 19.62 2.40 -22.29
C SER A 74 19.58 3.39 -21.12
N ILE A 75 20.27 4.54 -21.25
CA ILE A 75 20.27 5.59 -20.22
C ILE A 75 18.87 6.17 -20.02
N ILE A 76 18.21 6.59 -21.10
CA ILE A 76 16.87 7.21 -21.02
C ILE A 76 15.86 6.22 -20.43
N SER A 77 15.92 4.96 -20.85
CA SER A 77 15.02 3.91 -20.38
C SER A 77 15.29 3.53 -18.93
N GLY A 78 16.55 3.54 -18.48
CA GLY A 78 16.91 3.36 -17.07
C GLY A 78 16.41 4.49 -16.16
N ILE A 79 16.42 5.74 -16.64
CA ILE A 79 15.85 6.89 -15.91
C ILE A 79 14.33 6.78 -15.84
N LEU A 80 13.67 6.46 -16.97
CA LEU A 80 12.22 6.25 -17.00
C LEU A 80 11.78 5.09 -16.12
N TYR A 81 12.53 3.99 -16.09
CA TYR A 81 12.32 2.88 -15.18
C TYR A 81 12.29 3.36 -13.72
N ARG A 82 13.27 4.16 -13.28
CA ARG A 82 13.31 4.68 -11.90
C ARG A 82 12.07 5.50 -11.56
N TRP A 83 11.62 6.35 -12.49
CA TRP A 83 10.44 7.17 -12.30
C TRP A 83 9.15 6.33 -12.20
N PHE A 84 8.94 5.40 -13.13
CA PHE A 84 7.75 4.55 -13.11
C PHE A 84 7.74 3.58 -11.94
N PHE A 85 8.91 3.05 -11.56
CA PHE A 85 9.05 2.16 -10.42
C PHE A 85 8.71 2.87 -9.11
N TYR A 86 9.14 4.12 -8.94
CA TYR A 86 8.75 4.94 -7.79
C TYR A 86 7.22 5.07 -7.67
N ILE A 87 6.54 5.43 -8.77
CA ILE A 87 5.07 5.55 -8.79
C ILE A 87 4.39 4.20 -8.52
N TYR A 88 4.87 3.13 -9.16
CA TYR A 88 4.34 1.78 -8.96
C TYR A 88 4.45 1.35 -7.50
N GLN A 89 5.58 1.63 -6.86
CA GLN A 89 5.82 1.31 -5.46
C GLN A 89 4.87 2.07 -4.53
N THR A 90 4.68 3.37 -4.73
CA THR A 90 3.69 4.14 -3.95
C THR A 90 2.29 3.56 -4.08
N LEU A 91 1.89 3.15 -5.30
CA LEU A 91 0.60 2.51 -5.52
C LEU A 91 0.48 1.15 -4.83
N TYR A 92 1.54 0.34 -4.89
CA TYR A 92 1.59 -0.96 -4.23
C TYR A 92 1.43 -0.81 -2.71
N GLN A 93 2.17 0.13 -2.12
CA GLN A 93 2.13 0.39 -0.68
C GLN A 93 0.75 0.84 -0.20
N ASN A 94 0.09 1.72 -0.95
CA ASN A 94 -1.26 2.16 -0.60
C ASN A 94 -2.27 0.98 -0.60
N ILE A 95 -2.12 0.05 -1.55
CA ILE A 95 -2.96 -1.15 -1.62
C ILE A 95 -2.66 -2.08 -0.44
N GLU A 96 -1.39 -2.27 -0.09
CA GLU A 96 -0.96 -3.10 1.03
C GLU A 96 -1.50 -2.56 2.37
N PHE A 97 -1.40 -1.25 2.60
CA PHE A 97 -2.01 -0.60 3.78
C PHE A 97 -3.52 -0.79 3.85
N TYR A 98 -4.22 -0.62 2.72
CA TYR A 98 -5.67 -0.82 2.66
C TYR A 98 -6.05 -2.28 2.99
N LEU A 99 -5.32 -3.25 2.44
CA LEU A 99 -5.56 -4.67 2.69
C LEU A 99 -5.21 -5.08 4.13
N GLN A 100 -4.14 -4.55 4.70
CA GLN A 100 -3.80 -4.77 6.11
C GLN A 100 -4.88 -4.20 7.04
N GLY A 101 -5.40 -3.00 6.74
CA GLY A 101 -6.54 -2.44 7.46
C GLY A 101 -7.81 -3.28 7.34
N ALA A 102 -8.12 -3.79 6.14
CA ALA A 102 -9.34 -4.55 5.89
C ALA A 102 -9.29 -6.00 6.41
N PHE A 103 -8.11 -6.63 6.47
CA PHE A 103 -7.92 -8.04 6.85
C PHE A 103 -7.05 -8.24 8.09
N SER A 104 -6.84 -7.18 8.87
CA SER A 104 -6.16 -7.27 10.16
C SER A 104 -6.85 -8.33 11.04
N ARG A 105 -6.08 -9.29 11.55
CA ARG A 105 -6.57 -10.40 12.39
C ARG A 105 -6.98 -9.96 13.80
N GLN A 106 -6.87 -8.68 14.10
CA GLN A 106 -7.21 -8.16 15.41
C GLN A 106 -8.73 -8.08 15.55
N GLN A 107 -9.26 -8.68 16.62
CA GLN A 107 -10.66 -8.50 16.99
C GLN A 107 -10.88 -7.04 17.41
N ILE A 108 -11.53 -6.28 16.54
CA ILE A 108 -11.98 -4.91 16.80
C ILE A 108 -13.37 -4.93 17.42
N MET A 109 -13.69 -3.88 18.19
CA MET A 109 -15.07 -3.64 18.59
C MET A 109 -15.94 -3.36 17.36
N GLU A 110 -17.19 -3.83 17.41
CA GLU A 110 -18.16 -3.57 16.34
C GLU A 110 -18.47 -2.06 16.26
N VAL A 111 -18.48 -1.53 15.04
CA VAL A 111 -18.67 -0.09 14.76
C VAL A 111 -20.00 0.19 14.07
N ASN A 112 -20.75 -0.83 13.68
CA ASN A 112 -22.08 -0.71 13.08
C ASN A 112 -23.19 -0.68 14.15
N PRO A 113 -23.81 0.48 14.41
CA PRO A 113 -24.88 0.60 15.41
C PRO A 113 -26.16 -0.17 15.05
N ASP A 114 -26.40 -0.42 13.76
CA ASP A 114 -27.67 -1.00 13.30
C ASP A 114 -27.67 -2.55 13.28
N ASP A 115 -26.56 -3.19 13.65
CA ASP A 115 -26.32 -4.62 13.41
C ASP A 115 -27.33 -5.53 14.14
N ILE A 116 -27.82 -5.11 15.32
CA ILE A 116 -28.78 -5.89 16.13
C ILE A 116 -30.19 -5.31 16.17
N SER A 117 -30.49 -4.31 15.33
CA SER A 117 -31.78 -3.61 15.32
C SER A 117 -32.98 -4.57 15.19
N ASN A 118 -32.85 -5.60 14.35
CA ASN A 118 -33.87 -6.61 14.08
C ASN A 118 -33.80 -7.86 14.99
N GLU A 119 -32.84 -7.94 15.93
CA GLU A 119 -32.68 -9.10 16.81
C GLU A 119 -33.75 -9.11 17.90
N ASN A 120 -34.48 -10.20 18.08
CA ASN A 120 -35.55 -10.29 19.07
C ASN A 120 -35.19 -11.21 20.25
N ASP A 121 -34.12 -11.99 20.14
CA ASP A 121 -33.62 -12.82 21.23
C ASP A 121 -32.70 -12.02 22.15
N ILE A 122 -33.14 -11.83 23.40
CA ILE A 122 -32.33 -11.17 24.43
C ILE A 122 -30.99 -11.87 24.67
N LYS A 123 -30.94 -13.21 24.59
CA LYS A 123 -29.70 -13.95 24.81
C LYS A 123 -28.69 -13.63 23.72
N GLU A 124 -29.16 -13.43 22.49
CA GLU A 124 -28.31 -13.04 21.38
C GLU A 124 -27.82 -11.60 21.56
N VAL A 125 -28.68 -10.65 21.95
CA VAL A 125 -28.26 -9.27 22.27
C VAL A 125 -27.21 -9.22 23.38
N ILE A 126 -27.40 -9.99 24.46
CA ILE A 126 -26.42 -10.09 25.57
C ILE A 126 -25.12 -10.74 25.10
N ARG A 127 -25.21 -11.81 24.29
CA ARG A 127 -24.05 -12.47 23.70
C ARG A 127 -23.25 -11.51 22.83
N ARG A 128 -23.91 -10.71 21.99
CA ARG A 128 -23.30 -9.68 21.13
C ARG A 128 -22.64 -8.58 21.96
N LEU A 129 -23.30 -8.03 22.99
CA LEU A 129 -22.69 -7.06 23.92
C LEU A 129 -21.38 -7.58 24.54
N LYS A 130 -21.36 -8.87 24.94
CA LYS A 130 -20.16 -9.50 25.48
C LYS A 130 -19.10 -9.75 24.41
N ILE A 131 -19.47 -10.25 23.24
CA ILE A 131 -18.53 -10.61 22.18
C ILE A 131 -17.99 -9.42 21.41
N ASP A 132 -18.73 -8.31 21.32
CA ASP A 132 -18.38 -7.14 20.51
C ASP A 132 -17.82 -5.98 21.35
N TYR A 133 -18.15 -5.95 22.65
CA TYR A 133 -17.72 -4.86 23.56
C TYR A 133 -17.15 -5.33 24.90
N ASP A 134 -17.07 -6.65 25.14
CA ASP A 134 -16.68 -7.23 26.43
C ASP A 134 -17.62 -6.86 27.61
N ASP A 135 -18.83 -6.38 27.29
CA ASP A 135 -19.81 -5.88 28.25
C ASP A 135 -20.71 -7.01 28.77
N ASP A 136 -20.43 -7.49 29.99
CA ASP A 136 -21.17 -8.60 30.59
C ASP A 136 -22.42 -8.13 31.35
N VAL A 137 -23.55 -8.25 30.68
CA VAL A 137 -24.89 -7.95 31.21
C VAL A 137 -25.71 -9.21 31.47
N SER A 138 -25.05 -10.37 31.63
CA SER A 138 -25.73 -11.68 31.79
C SER A 138 -26.64 -11.71 33.03
N HIS A 139 -26.34 -10.91 34.06
CA HIS A 139 -27.15 -10.76 35.27
C HIS A 139 -28.59 -10.29 34.98
N VAL A 140 -28.84 -9.62 33.85
CA VAL A 140 -30.16 -9.12 33.45
C VAL A 140 -31.13 -10.28 33.11
N LEU A 141 -30.62 -11.46 32.75
CA LEU A 141 -31.46 -12.62 32.40
C LEU A 141 -32.34 -13.11 33.56
N ASP A 142 -31.83 -13.05 34.79
CA ASP A 142 -32.53 -13.53 35.99
C ASP A 142 -33.73 -12.64 36.35
N GLU A 143 -33.62 -11.34 36.06
CA GLU A 143 -34.71 -10.37 36.23
C GLU A 143 -35.67 -10.43 35.04
N TYR A 144 -35.15 -10.53 33.81
CA TYR A 144 -35.93 -10.63 32.59
C TYR A 144 -36.94 -11.80 32.60
N ALA A 145 -36.54 -12.96 33.13
CA ALA A 145 -37.40 -14.14 33.22
C ALA A 145 -38.65 -13.92 34.10
N LYS A 146 -38.61 -12.93 35.01
CA LYS A 146 -39.69 -12.64 35.97
C LYS A 146 -40.63 -11.51 35.51
N LEU A 147 -40.33 -10.87 34.38
CA LEU A 147 -41.09 -9.73 33.86
C LEU A 147 -42.31 -10.14 33.03
N THR A 148 -43.27 -9.22 32.94
CA THR A 148 -44.37 -9.26 31.97
C THR A 148 -43.84 -9.09 30.55
N GLU A 149 -44.63 -9.42 29.53
CA GLU A 149 -44.24 -9.24 28.12
C GLU A 149 -43.88 -7.79 27.78
N GLU A 150 -44.61 -6.82 28.35
CA GLU A 150 -44.26 -5.39 28.22
C GLU A 150 -42.91 -5.07 28.87
N GLY A 151 -42.64 -5.60 30.08
CA GLY A 151 -41.36 -5.41 30.76
C GLY A 151 -40.19 -6.05 30.02
N LYS A 152 -40.40 -7.23 29.43
CA LYS A 152 -39.41 -7.89 28.57
C LYS A 152 -39.08 -7.06 27.33
N LEU A 153 -40.10 -6.47 26.69
CA LEU A 153 -39.88 -5.60 25.53
C LEU A 153 -39.07 -4.36 25.90
N ILE A 154 -39.35 -3.75 27.06
CA ILE A 154 -38.60 -2.60 27.58
C ILE A 154 -37.13 -2.96 27.79
N VAL A 155 -36.85 -4.05 28.51
CA VAL A 155 -35.46 -4.49 28.78
C VAL A 155 -34.72 -4.83 27.49
N LEU A 156 -35.38 -5.50 26.54
CA LEU A 156 -34.79 -5.79 25.23
C LEU A 156 -34.41 -4.51 24.48
N ASN A 157 -35.30 -3.51 24.46
CA ASN A 157 -35.05 -2.23 23.81
C ASN A 157 -33.94 -1.43 24.51
N ASP A 158 -33.87 -1.47 25.84
CA ASP A 158 -32.80 -0.82 26.60
C ASP A 158 -31.43 -1.45 26.29
N LEU A 159 -31.36 -2.79 26.18
CA LEU A 159 -30.13 -3.48 25.80
C LEU A 159 -29.71 -3.17 24.36
N LYS A 160 -30.67 -3.07 23.42
CA LYS A 160 -30.41 -2.60 22.05
C LYS A 160 -29.90 -1.16 22.02
N ALA A 161 -30.53 -0.26 22.77
CA ALA A 161 -30.11 1.12 22.87
C ALA A 161 -28.69 1.24 23.47
N ARG A 162 -28.38 0.42 24.49
CA ARG A 162 -27.03 0.34 25.06
C ARG A 162 -26.01 -0.11 24.02
N TYR A 163 -26.30 -1.17 23.26
CA TYR A 163 -25.45 -1.61 22.16
C TYR A 163 -25.23 -0.48 21.15
N GLU A 164 -26.30 0.20 20.73
CA GLU A 164 -26.23 1.31 19.77
C GLU A 164 -25.34 2.44 20.29
N ILE A 165 -25.46 2.82 21.56
CA ILE A 165 -24.63 3.86 22.19
C ILE A 165 -23.15 3.48 22.17
N ILE A 166 -22.84 2.24 22.53
CA ILE A 166 -21.45 1.75 22.54
C ILE A 166 -20.90 1.68 21.12
N ALA A 167 -21.67 1.17 20.16
CA ALA A 167 -21.32 1.10 18.74
C ALA A 167 -21.07 2.49 18.14
N GLN A 168 -21.92 3.47 18.45
CA GLN A 168 -21.73 4.87 18.03
C GLN A 168 -20.45 5.47 18.63
N GLY A 169 -20.12 5.13 19.88
CA GLY A 169 -18.86 5.52 20.52
C GLY A 169 -17.66 4.93 19.79
N ALA A 170 -17.69 3.62 19.53
CA ALA A 170 -16.65 2.91 18.79
C ALA A 170 -16.48 3.47 17.37
N LYS A 171 -17.58 3.77 16.67
CA LYS A 171 -17.54 4.39 15.33
C LYS A 171 -16.86 5.76 15.35
N ARG A 172 -17.20 6.62 16.32
CA ARG A 172 -16.55 7.93 16.47
C ARG A 172 -15.06 7.79 16.77
N GLU A 173 -14.67 6.83 17.60
CA GLU A 173 -13.25 6.54 17.86
C GLU A 173 -12.52 6.08 16.61
N PHE A 174 -13.15 5.23 15.80
CA PHE A 174 -12.59 4.78 14.53
C PHE A 174 -12.38 5.95 13.55
N GLU A 175 -13.41 6.79 13.37
CA GLU A 175 -13.34 7.97 12.50
C GLU A 175 -12.27 8.96 13.00
N PHE A 176 -12.19 9.17 14.31
CA PHE A 176 -11.16 10.00 14.92
C PHE A 176 -9.75 9.45 14.68
N ALA A 177 -9.54 8.15 14.90
CA ALA A 177 -8.26 7.50 14.67
C ALA A 177 -7.82 7.59 13.22
N MET A 178 -8.76 7.42 12.28
CA MET A 178 -8.48 7.55 10.84
C MET A 178 -8.09 8.97 10.46
N ASN A 179 -8.80 9.98 11.01
CA ASN A 179 -8.45 11.39 10.80
C ASN A 179 -7.08 11.73 11.41
N TYR A 180 -6.80 11.23 12.62
CA TYR A 180 -5.50 11.42 13.28
C TYR A 180 -4.36 10.81 12.46
N ALA A 181 -4.54 9.58 11.95
CA ALA A 181 -3.58 8.97 11.05
C ALA A 181 -3.38 9.84 9.80
N LYS A 182 -4.46 10.24 9.13
CA LYS A 182 -4.43 11.10 7.94
C LYS A 182 -3.68 12.41 8.19
N ASP A 183 -3.95 13.10 9.29
CA ASP A 183 -3.31 14.36 9.64
C ASP A 183 -1.81 14.17 9.93
N THR A 184 -1.46 13.08 10.62
CA THR A 184 -0.06 12.72 10.88
C THR A 184 0.70 12.47 9.58
N PHE A 185 0.11 11.73 8.63
CA PHE A 185 0.68 11.54 7.29
C PHE A 185 0.77 12.85 6.51
N LYS A 186 -0.26 13.70 6.59
CA LYS A 186 -0.29 15.00 5.93
C LYS A 186 0.87 15.88 6.39
N GLU A 187 1.07 15.99 7.69
CA GLU A 187 2.12 16.81 8.29
C GLU A 187 3.51 16.23 8.01
N ALA A 188 3.70 14.93 8.20
CA ALA A 188 4.99 14.26 7.98
C ALA A 188 5.48 14.37 6.53
N PHE A 189 4.57 14.35 5.55
CA PHE A 189 4.90 14.40 4.12
C PHE A 189 4.65 15.76 3.46
N GLY A 190 4.18 16.77 4.21
CA GLY A 190 3.85 18.09 3.67
C GLY A 190 2.76 18.07 2.58
N LEU A 191 1.80 17.16 2.71
CA LEU A 191 0.77 16.92 1.68
C LEU A 191 -0.40 17.89 1.79
N SER A 192 -1.11 18.10 0.67
CA SER A 192 -2.43 18.72 0.69
C SER A 192 -3.51 17.72 1.15
N ASP A 193 -4.63 18.21 1.68
CA ASP A 193 -5.74 17.37 2.16
C ASP A 193 -6.23 16.38 1.10
N LYS A 194 -6.36 16.84 -0.15
CA LYS A 194 -6.76 16.00 -1.30
C LYS A 194 -5.76 14.88 -1.62
N ALA A 195 -4.48 15.09 -1.33
CA ALA A 195 -3.45 14.09 -1.56
C ALA A 195 -3.44 13.05 -0.43
N ALA A 196 -3.62 13.48 0.81
CA ALA A 196 -3.80 12.60 1.96
C ALA A 196 -5.05 11.73 1.77
N ASP A 197 -6.21 12.30 1.41
CA ASP A 197 -7.45 11.55 1.15
C ASP A 197 -7.27 10.44 0.10
N LYS A 198 -6.47 10.70 -0.94
CA LYS A 198 -6.22 9.73 -2.00
C LYS A 198 -5.34 8.56 -1.56
N MET A 199 -4.54 8.69 -0.50
CA MET A 199 -3.74 7.58 0.04
C MET A 199 -4.61 6.54 0.74
N PHE A 200 -5.70 6.99 1.38
CA PHE A 200 -6.62 6.14 2.14
C PHE A 200 -7.82 5.66 1.30
N GLN A 201 -7.90 6.07 0.03
CA GLN A 201 -8.90 5.58 -0.91
C GLN A 201 -8.35 4.40 -1.73
N PRO A 202 -9.20 3.38 -2.01
CA PRO A 202 -8.81 2.26 -2.85
C PRO A 202 -8.36 2.78 -4.22
N THR A 203 -7.07 2.58 -4.52
CA THR A 203 -6.50 3.13 -5.75
C THR A 203 -6.96 2.32 -6.96
N SER A 204 -7.28 2.99 -8.06
CA SER A 204 -7.77 2.33 -9.28
C SER A 204 -6.80 1.27 -9.80
N SER A 205 -7.27 0.02 -9.90
CA SER A 205 -6.53 -1.14 -10.41
C SER A 205 -5.90 -0.93 -11.79
N LYS A 206 -6.48 -0.04 -12.61
CA LYS A 206 -5.95 0.31 -13.94
C LYS A 206 -4.61 1.04 -13.86
N LYS A 207 -4.43 1.99 -12.94
CA LYS A 207 -3.17 2.74 -12.79
C LYS A 207 -2.04 1.82 -12.36
N PHE A 208 -2.30 0.94 -11.40
CA PHE A 208 -1.34 -0.05 -10.93
C PHE A 208 -0.85 -0.96 -12.07
N ARG A 209 -1.77 -1.49 -12.88
CA ARG A 209 -1.43 -2.30 -14.07
C ARG A 209 -0.61 -1.53 -15.10
N ILE A 210 -0.99 -0.28 -15.39
CA ILE A 210 -0.28 0.57 -16.37
C ILE A 210 1.16 0.86 -15.91
N PHE A 211 1.35 1.31 -14.68
CA PHE A 211 2.69 1.64 -14.18
C PHE A 211 3.57 0.40 -13.99
N GLY A 212 3.00 -0.74 -13.62
CA GLY A 212 3.73 -2.01 -13.60
C GLY A 212 4.20 -2.43 -15.00
N PHE A 213 3.34 -2.28 -16.01
CA PHE A 213 3.69 -2.55 -17.40
C PHE A 213 4.78 -1.60 -17.93
N LEU A 214 4.63 -0.28 -17.70
CA LEU A 214 5.63 0.72 -18.10
C LEU A 214 6.99 0.51 -17.43
N THR A 215 6.99 0.13 -16.16
CA THR A 215 8.21 -0.23 -15.42
C THR A 215 8.90 -1.43 -16.06
N SER A 216 8.14 -2.48 -16.37
CA SER A 216 8.66 -3.70 -17.00
C SER A 216 9.24 -3.44 -18.39
N ILE A 217 8.55 -2.64 -19.22
CA ILE A 217 9.05 -2.26 -20.54
C ILE A 217 10.33 -1.44 -20.43
N SER A 218 10.36 -0.44 -19.57
CA SER A 218 11.51 0.44 -19.42
C SER A 218 12.75 -0.33 -18.93
N PHE A 219 12.53 -1.29 -18.03
CA PHE A 219 13.57 -2.22 -17.58
C PHE A 219 14.12 -3.07 -18.72
N LEU A 220 13.23 -3.75 -19.46
CA LEU A 220 13.59 -4.61 -20.57
C LEU A 220 14.32 -3.84 -21.68
N LEU A 221 13.81 -2.66 -22.04
CA LEU A 221 14.42 -1.81 -23.06
C LEU A 221 15.83 -1.38 -22.65
N SER A 222 16.02 -0.98 -21.39
CA SER A 222 17.34 -0.62 -20.87
C SER A 222 18.34 -1.78 -20.94
N CYS A 223 17.93 -2.97 -20.50
CA CYS A 223 18.78 -4.16 -20.47
C CYS A 223 19.09 -4.69 -21.86
N LEU A 224 18.08 -4.81 -22.74
CA LEU A 224 18.25 -5.31 -24.10
C LEU A 224 19.16 -4.38 -24.91
N SER A 225 18.98 -3.07 -24.81
CA SER A 225 19.86 -2.11 -25.49
C SER A 225 21.31 -2.23 -25.00
N PHE A 226 21.53 -2.37 -23.69
CA PHE A 226 22.87 -2.55 -23.12
C PHE A 226 23.52 -3.87 -23.56
N ILE A 227 22.80 -4.99 -23.44
CA ILE A 227 23.31 -6.32 -23.82
C ILE A 227 23.63 -6.37 -25.32
N THR A 228 22.79 -5.76 -26.15
CA THR A 228 23.03 -5.68 -27.61
C THR A 228 24.33 -4.95 -27.91
N VAL A 229 24.65 -3.86 -27.19
CA VAL A 229 25.93 -3.15 -27.33
C VAL A 229 27.10 -4.07 -26.97
N VAL A 230 27.01 -4.79 -25.85
CA VAL A 230 28.05 -5.73 -25.43
C VAL A 230 28.27 -6.82 -26.48
N ILE A 231 27.20 -7.40 -27.03
CA ILE A 231 27.29 -8.42 -28.08
C ILE A 231 27.94 -7.86 -29.35
N ILE A 232 27.53 -6.67 -29.80
CA ILE A 232 28.13 -6.03 -30.99
C ILE A 232 29.63 -5.81 -30.78
N LEU A 233 30.02 -5.34 -29.60
CA LEU A 233 31.42 -5.12 -29.26
C LEU A 233 32.19 -6.45 -29.21
N CYS A 234 31.64 -7.52 -28.65
CA CYS A 234 32.31 -8.83 -28.60
C CYS A 234 32.43 -9.51 -29.97
N ILE A 235 31.50 -9.30 -30.89
CA ILE A 235 31.54 -9.93 -32.23
C ILE A 235 32.51 -9.21 -33.18
N LYS A 236 32.63 -7.88 -33.03
CA LYS A 236 33.42 -7.04 -33.94
C LYS A 236 34.81 -6.66 -33.41
N TYR A 237 35.14 -7.03 -32.19
CA TYR A 237 36.50 -6.95 -31.63
C TYR A 237 37.26 -8.25 -31.94
#